data_AF-A0A844ANA2-F1
#
_entry.id   AF-A0A844ANA2-F1
#
_cell.length_a   1.000
_cell.length_b   1.000
_cell.length_c   1.000
_cell.angle_alpha   90.00
_cell.angle_beta   90.00
_cell.angle_gamma   90.00
#
_symmetry.space_group_name_H-M   'P 1'
#
loop_
_entity.id
_entity.type
_entity.pdbx_description
1 polymer ?
#
loop_
_entity_poly.entity_id
_entity_poly.type
_entity_poly.pdbx_seq_one_letter_code
_entity_poly.pdbx_strand_id
1 'polypeptide(L)' 'MTADVTNATYAPSPDFVAQANVTEKSYTALYEASVSDPEAFWGEQAQRIDWIKPFTQVK' A
#
# COMPACT_ATOMS: atom_id res chain seq x y z
N MET A 1 -22.11 -23.24 23.75
CA MET A 1 -22.28 -22.99 22.30
C MET A 1 -20.97 -22.39 21.81
N THR A 2 -20.13 -23.21 21.17
CA THR A 2 -18.81 -22.83 20.64
C THR A 2 -19.01 -22.23 19.26
N ALA A 3 -18.69 -20.94 19.07
CA ALA A 3 -18.72 -20.32 17.76
C ALA A 3 -17.42 -20.67 17.01
N ASP A 4 -17.55 -21.54 16.01
CA ASP A 4 -16.54 -21.78 14.98
C ASP A 4 -16.46 -20.51 14.10
N VAL A 5 -15.47 -19.65 14.35
CA VAL A 5 -15.17 -18.52 13.47
C VAL A 5 -14.44 -19.08 12.26
N THR A 6 -15.22 -19.53 11.26
CA THR A 6 -14.67 -19.96 9.97
C THR A 6 -13.89 -18.79 9.36
N ASN A 7 -12.61 -19.02 9.04
CA ASN A 7 -11.72 -18.03 8.43
C ASN A 7 -12.08 -17.87 6.93
N ALA A 8 -13.25 -17.28 6.67
CA ALA A 8 -13.76 -17.06 5.32
C ALA A 8 -13.08 -15.84 4.69
N THR A 9 -12.53 -16.02 3.48
CA THR A 9 -11.99 -14.92 2.67
C THR A 9 -13.08 -14.36 1.77
N TYR A 10 -13.15 -13.03 1.66
CA TYR A 10 -14.12 -12.33 0.83
C TYR A 10 -13.36 -11.46 -0.18
N ALA A 11 -13.52 -11.79 -1.46
CA ALA A 11 -12.97 -10.98 -2.53
C ALA A 11 -13.73 -9.64 -2.63
N PRO A 12 -13.05 -8.53 -2.97
CA PRO A 12 -13.72 -7.27 -3.27
C PRO A 12 -14.63 -7.40 -4.50
N SER A 13 -15.67 -6.57 -4.57
CA SER A 13 -16.54 -6.52 -5.75
C SER A 13 -15.79 -6.02 -7.00
N PRO A 14 -16.22 -6.40 -8.21
CA PRO A 14 -15.59 -5.92 -9.45
C PRO A 14 -15.57 -4.39 -9.57
N ASP A 15 -16.64 -3.72 -9.16
CA ASP A 15 -16.74 -2.26 -9.20
C ASP A 15 -15.71 -1.60 -8.28
N PHE A 16 -15.44 -2.21 -7.12
CA PHE A 16 -14.40 -1.73 -6.20
C PHE A 16 -13.00 -1.92 -6.80
N VAL A 17 -12.74 -3.09 -7.39
CA VAL A 17 -11.45 -3.39 -8.04
C VAL A 17 -11.19 -2.43 -9.20
N ALA A 18 -12.21 -2.08 -9.99
CA ALA A 18 -12.09 -1.17 -11.12
C ALA A 18 -11.71 0.26 -10.71
N GLN A 19 -12.04 0.68 -9.49
CA GLN A 19 -11.76 2.01 -8.94
C GLN A 19 -10.52 2.04 -8.03
N ALA A 20 -9.85 0.91 -7.83
CA ALA A 20 -8.71 0.82 -6.94
C ALA A 20 -7.50 1.57 -7.52
N ASN A 21 -6.81 2.33 -6.67
CA ASN A 21 -5.57 3.04 -7.03
C ASN A 21 -4.38 2.09 -7.26
N VAL A 22 -4.54 0.81 -6.92
CA VAL A 22 -3.50 -0.19 -7.02
C VAL A 22 -4.11 -1.52 -7.43
N THR A 23 -3.48 -2.18 -8.39
CA THR A 23 -3.73 -3.57 -8.76
C THR A 23 -2.87 -4.51 -7.92
N GLU A 24 -3.19 -5.81 -7.90
CA GLU A 24 -2.35 -6.82 -7.22
C GLU A 24 -0.90 -6.76 -7.70
N LYS A 25 -0.67 -6.74 -9.02
CA LYS A 25 0.67 -6.69 -9.60
C LYS A 25 1.44 -5.44 -9.17
N SER A 26 0.79 -4.27 -9.22
CA SER A 26 1.42 -3.03 -8.77
C SER A 26 1.65 -3.03 -7.27
N TYR A 27 0.76 -3.62 -6.47
CA TYR A 27 0.95 -3.76 -5.03
C TYR A 27 2.19 -4.59 -4.72
N THR A 28 2.35 -5.75 -5.37
CA THR A 28 3.54 -6.60 -5.18
C THR A 28 4.83 -5.84 -5.50
N ALA A 29 4.86 -5.11 -6.63
CA ALA A 29 6.03 -4.34 -7.02
C ALA A 29 6.33 -3.17 -6.04
N LEU A 30 5.30 -2.43 -5.63
CA LEU A 30 5.45 -1.34 -4.66
C LEU A 30 5.90 -1.87 -3.30
N TYR A 31 5.37 -3.01 -2.88
CA TYR A 31 5.76 -3.66 -1.63
C TYR A 31 7.22 -4.11 -1.66
N GLU A 32 7.64 -4.79 -2.73
CA GLU A 32 9.03 -5.19 -2.92
C GLU A 32 9.98 -3.99 -2.90
N ALA A 33 9.63 -2.90 -3.60
CA ALA A 33 10.41 -1.66 -3.57
C ALA A 33 10.47 -1.05 -2.17
N SER A 34 9.34 -1.01 -1.45
CA SER A 34 9.28 -0.45 -0.09
C SER A 34 10.13 -1.19 0.93
N VAL A 35 10.42 -2.47 0.70
CA VAL A 35 11.21 -3.31 1.59
C VAL A 35 12.68 -3.38 1.16
N SER A 36 12.94 -3.44 -0.14
CA SER A 36 14.30 -3.57 -0.69
C SER A 36 15.09 -2.25 -0.67
N ASP A 37 14.43 -1.12 -0.93
CA ASP A 37 15.02 0.22 -0.84
C ASP A 37 14.02 1.20 -0.21
N PRO A 38 13.86 1.15 1.13
CA PRO A 38 12.88 1.96 1.84
C PRO A 38 13.17 3.47 1.73
N GLU A 39 14.45 3.86 1.71
CA GLU A 39 14.83 5.28 1.65
C GLU A 39 14.43 5.91 0.31
N ALA A 40 14.73 5.23 -0.79
CA ALA A 40 14.33 5.70 -2.12
C ALA A 40 12.81 5.69 -2.28
N PHE A 41 12.14 4.61 -1.87
CA PHE A 41 10.69 4.47 -2.00
C PHE A 41 9.94 5.55 -1.22
N TRP A 42 10.23 5.70 0.08
CA TRP A 42 9.54 6.68 0.91
C TRP A 42 9.94 8.13 0.57
N GLY A 43 11.16 8.33 0.06
CA GLY A 43 11.58 9.63 -0.48
C GLY A 43 10.72 10.06 -1.66
N GLU A 44 10.43 9.16 -2.60
CA GLU A 44 9.52 9.42 -3.73
C GLU A 44 8.08 9.64 -3.24
N GLN A 45 7.57 8.77 -2.35
CA GLN A 45 6.19 8.92 -1.86
C GLN A 45 5.98 10.22 -1.10
N ALA A 46 6.99 10.72 -0.37
CA ALA A 46 6.92 11.97 0.37
C ALA A 46 6.88 13.22 -0.53
N GLN A 47 7.31 13.14 -1.79
CA GLN A 47 7.18 14.27 -2.74
C GLN A 47 5.73 14.58 -3.12
N ARG A 48 4.80 13.64 -2.87
CA ARG A 48 3.38 13.81 -3.17
C ARG A 48 2.64 14.65 -2.13
N ILE A 49 3.30 14.96 -1.02
CA ILE A 49 2.76 15.72 0.11
C ILE A 49 3.19 17.18 -0.04
N ASP A 50 2.26 18.11 0.14
CA ASP A 50 2.58 19.53 0.20
C ASP A 50 3.08 19.88 1.62
N TRP A 51 4.39 19.97 1.76
CA TRP A 51 5.03 20.24 3.02
C TRP A 51 5.15 21.74 3.27
N ILE A 52 4.74 22.19 4.45
CA ILE A 52 5.04 23.55 4.93
C ILE A 52 6.56 23.78 5.01
N LYS A 53 7.33 22.73 5.33
CA LYS A 53 8.79 22.69 5.25
C LYS A 53 9.24 21.36 4.65
N PRO A 54 10.01 21.35 3.54
CA PRO A 54 10.51 20.12 2.93
C PRO A 54 11.31 19.25 3.92
N PHE A 55 11.08 17.94 3.87
CA PHE A 55 11.87 16.97 4.63
C PHE A 55 13.25 16.78 3.98
N THR A 56 14.24 16.38 4.77
CA THR A 56 15.64 16.22 4.31
C THR A 56 16.20 14.82 4.52
N GLN A 57 15.52 13.96 5.27
CA GLN A 57 15.98 12.61 5.57
C GLN A 57 14.78 11.67 5.75
N VAL A 58 14.87 10.48 5.15
CA VAL A 58 14.01 9.32 5.41
C VAL A 58 14.72 8.43 6.44
N LYS A 59 14.00 7.83 7.40
CA LYS A 59 14.55 7.02 8.49
C LYS A 59 13.75 5.74 8.71
#